data_AF-J7TMM7-F1
#
_entry.id   AF-J7TMM7-F1
#
_cell.length_a   1.000
_cell.length_b   1.000
_cell.length_c   1.000
_cell.angle_alpha   90.00
_cell.angle_beta   90.00
_cell.angle_gamma   90.00
#
_symmetry.space_group_name_H-M   'P 1'
#
loop_
_entity.id
_entity.type
_entity.pdbx_description
1 polymer ?
#
loop_
_entity_poly.entity_id
_entity_poly.type
_entity_poly.pdbx_seq_one_letter_code
_entity_poly.pdbx_strand_id
1 'polypeptide(L)'
;MYTLEIPLNTKGYDDFLAKRFKYGYKLKRAVTNWVNCQEHRRVSSEEYKSLSLRTKELAELKEAISKEKDKTKKHSMKETHKELSETLKADWIALNDRFGLNSGKFIRYKELGQATAMYERYAEEGIIHWSTMEILSQTVKGAYLQRRKQGESSNHVSVGRLVDFTTLWYRKCNNYVTDEGVFFATGKGRNDKLLIPFAFRRGQEIKVAYALEFQKLALYALKRTLVKGNIWKYSILLVFDGVPYGLDHELPNKGNVEIKLSVEQMAITAARDNETIVYDLSNDFGYSKRLADLDRAIESKRRALNPDNYDENGVPKKGKRAWVQDSAYKKLLDQKHYIWHKVKKARKNRFGRIANQILMLGDTFTLYQEDFKSLQSRKDYNPEEMSWFDQRKQKGFEIMFNAPYEFVAILENKLSFKDLKLNKIKHKNK
;
A
#
# COMPACT_ATOMS: atom_id res chain seq x y z
N MET A 1 -17.19 5.32 2.76
CA MET A 1 -16.94 4.26 1.77
C MET A 1 -16.57 2.95 2.44
N TYR A 2 -17.10 1.83 1.95
CA TYR A 2 -16.73 0.49 2.42
C TYR A 2 -16.57 -0.48 1.24
N THR A 3 -16.10 -1.69 1.53
CA THR A 3 -15.82 -2.70 0.50
C THR A 3 -16.49 -4.03 0.76
N LEU A 4 -17.02 -4.65 -0.29
CA LEU A 4 -17.52 -6.03 -0.29
C LEU A 4 -16.64 -6.91 -1.17
N GLU A 5 -16.07 -7.98 -0.61
CA GLU A 5 -15.30 -8.96 -1.36
C GLU A 5 -16.15 -10.22 -1.59
N ILE A 6 -16.46 -10.50 -2.85
CA ILE A 6 -17.36 -11.57 -3.28
C ILE A 6 -16.57 -12.57 -4.12
N PRO A 7 -16.53 -13.87 -3.74
CA PRO A 7 -15.88 -14.88 -4.56
C PRO A 7 -16.56 -15.01 -5.94
N LEU A 8 -15.77 -15.30 -6.98
CA LEU A 8 -16.31 -15.63 -8.31
C LEU A 8 -16.39 -17.14 -8.50
N ASN A 9 -17.40 -17.60 -9.23
CA ASN A 9 -17.43 -18.96 -9.76
C ASN A 9 -16.58 -19.02 -11.04
N THR A 10 -15.34 -19.51 -10.91
CA THR A 10 -14.35 -19.45 -12.00
C THR A 10 -14.32 -20.70 -12.88
N LYS A 11 -15.23 -21.66 -12.68
CA LYS A 11 -15.25 -22.91 -13.44
C LYS A 11 -15.35 -22.60 -14.95
N GLY A 12 -14.30 -22.93 -15.71
CA GLY A 12 -14.22 -22.65 -17.16
C GLY A 12 -13.66 -21.27 -17.53
N TYR A 13 -13.26 -20.44 -16.56
CA TYR A 13 -12.79 -19.06 -16.77
C TYR A 13 -11.39 -18.78 -16.22
N ASP A 14 -10.69 -19.78 -15.69
CA ASP A 14 -9.39 -19.58 -15.05
C ASP A 14 -8.35 -18.97 -16.00
N ASP A 15 -8.23 -19.47 -17.24
CA ASP A 15 -7.31 -18.92 -18.25
C ASP A 15 -7.69 -17.50 -18.65
N PHE A 16 -8.99 -17.24 -18.81
CA PHE A 16 -9.52 -15.92 -19.14
C PHE A 16 -9.16 -14.88 -18.05
N LEU A 17 -9.27 -15.26 -16.77
CA LEU A 17 -8.91 -14.41 -15.64
C LEU A 17 -7.38 -14.30 -15.50
N ALA A 18 -6.64 -15.39 -15.65
CA ALA A 18 -5.18 -15.41 -15.58
C ALA A 18 -4.54 -14.53 -16.67
N LYS A 19 -5.07 -14.54 -17.90
CA LYS A 19 -4.64 -13.68 -19.01
C LYS A 19 -4.69 -12.20 -18.58
N ARG A 20 -5.77 -11.74 -17.96
CA ARG A 20 -5.90 -10.33 -17.50
C ARG A 20 -4.82 -9.93 -16.52
N PHE A 21 -4.51 -10.76 -15.53
CA PHE A 21 -3.44 -10.43 -14.57
C PHE A 21 -2.06 -10.45 -15.21
N LYS A 22 -1.78 -11.40 -16.11
CA LYS A 22 -0.50 -11.46 -16.83
C LYS A 22 -0.28 -10.20 -17.68
N TYR A 23 -1.29 -9.79 -18.42
CA TYR A 23 -1.22 -8.64 -19.32
C TYR A 23 -1.30 -7.31 -18.58
N GLY A 24 -2.13 -7.21 -17.54
CA GLY A 24 -2.17 -6.05 -16.65
C GLY A 24 -0.85 -5.82 -15.93
N TYR A 25 -0.15 -6.89 -15.53
CA TYR A 25 1.20 -6.79 -14.97
C TYR A 25 2.23 -6.31 -16.00
N LYS A 26 2.22 -6.86 -17.23
CA LYS A 26 3.08 -6.39 -18.32
C LYS A 26 2.87 -4.91 -18.60
N LEU A 27 1.61 -4.47 -18.61
CA LEU A 27 1.24 -3.06 -18.81
C LEU A 27 1.73 -2.19 -17.65
N LYS A 28 1.51 -2.59 -16.39
CA LYS A 28 2.04 -1.87 -15.22
C LYS A 28 3.55 -1.69 -15.31
N ARG A 29 4.29 -2.74 -15.68
CA ARG A 29 5.75 -2.69 -15.88
C ARG A 29 6.14 -1.72 -16.99
N ALA A 30 5.43 -1.71 -18.11
CA ALA A 30 5.68 -0.77 -19.20
C ALA A 30 5.48 0.70 -18.75
N VAL A 31 4.40 0.98 -18.01
CA VAL A 31 4.14 2.32 -17.45
C VAL A 31 5.22 2.72 -16.44
N THR A 32 5.63 1.82 -15.55
CA THR A 32 6.72 2.09 -14.60
C THR A 32 8.04 2.38 -15.31
N ASN A 33 8.37 1.60 -16.34
CA ASN A 33 9.57 1.84 -17.15
C ASN A 33 9.50 3.20 -17.85
N TRP A 34 8.35 3.57 -18.42
CA TRP A 34 8.17 4.87 -19.04
C TRP A 34 8.45 6.01 -18.05
N VAL A 35 7.88 5.97 -16.84
CA VAL A 35 8.12 6.99 -15.80
C VAL A 35 9.61 7.06 -15.41
N ASN A 36 10.25 5.92 -15.20
CA ASN A 36 11.67 5.87 -14.87
C ASN A 36 12.55 6.43 -16.01
N CYS A 37 12.18 6.15 -17.27
CA CYS A 37 12.87 6.70 -18.44
C CYS A 37 12.68 8.22 -18.56
N GLN A 38 11.47 8.74 -18.31
CA GLN A 38 11.24 10.18 -18.30
C GLN A 38 12.04 10.87 -17.19
N GLU A 39 12.10 10.28 -16.00
CA GLU A 39 12.89 10.84 -14.90
C GLU A 39 14.38 10.86 -15.23
N HIS A 40 14.90 9.78 -15.82
CA HIS A 40 16.28 9.75 -16.28
C HIS A 40 16.54 10.85 -17.32
N ARG A 41 15.70 10.95 -18.36
CA ARG A 41 15.83 11.99 -19.40
C ARG A 41 15.74 13.40 -18.83
N ARG A 42 14.85 13.62 -17.87
CA ARG A 42 14.68 14.89 -17.17
C ARG A 42 15.94 15.26 -16.39
N VAL A 43 16.49 14.35 -15.58
CA VAL A 43 17.70 14.61 -14.78
C VAL A 43 18.95 14.76 -15.65
N SER A 44 19.00 14.08 -16.81
CA SER A 44 20.11 14.19 -17.76
C SER A 44 20.04 15.44 -18.64
N SER A 45 18.94 16.20 -18.66
CA SER A 45 18.79 17.35 -19.54
C SER A 45 19.66 18.53 -19.08
N GLU A 46 20.10 19.35 -20.03
CA GLU A 46 20.89 20.54 -19.71
C GLU A 46 20.06 21.58 -18.93
N GLU A 47 18.78 21.69 -19.26
CA GLU A 47 17.79 22.49 -18.51
C GLU A 47 17.72 22.08 -17.03
N TYR A 48 17.77 20.78 -16.73
CA TYR A 48 17.77 20.34 -15.33
C TYR A 48 19.06 20.74 -14.61
N LYS A 49 20.21 20.60 -15.26
CA LYS A 49 21.51 20.98 -14.67
C LYS A 49 21.56 22.48 -14.39
N SER A 50 21.10 23.31 -15.33
CA SER A 50 21.06 24.76 -15.15
C SER A 50 20.10 25.18 -14.03
N LEU A 51 18.90 24.59 -13.96
CA LEU A 51 17.96 24.85 -12.86
C LEU A 51 18.48 24.34 -11.51
N SER A 52 19.18 23.21 -11.50
CA SER A 52 19.83 22.70 -10.30
C SER A 52 20.92 23.64 -9.80
N LEU A 53 21.68 24.28 -10.69
CA LEU A 53 22.68 25.28 -10.33
C LEU A 53 22.00 26.53 -9.73
N ARG A 54 21.01 27.09 -10.42
CA ARG A 54 20.21 28.24 -9.93
C ARG A 54 19.56 27.96 -8.57
N THR A 55 19.16 26.71 -8.32
CA THR A 55 18.59 26.31 -7.02
C THR A 55 19.64 26.36 -5.90
N LYS A 56 20.90 26.02 -6.18
CA LYS A 56 22.01 26.16 -5.23
C LYS A 56 22.32 27.63 -4.97
N GLU A 57 22.43 28.43 -6.02
CA GLU A 57 22.66 29.89 -5.93
C GLU A 57 21.57 30.57 -5.08
N LEU A 58 20.30 30.17 -5.24
CA LEU A 58 19.20 30.71 -4.44
C LEU A 58 19.28 30.28 -2.96
N ALA A 59 19.76 29.07 -2.68
CA ALA A 59 20.01 28.61 -1.31
C ALA A 59 21.16 29.39 -0.65
N GLU A 60 22.25 29.64 -1.39
CA GLU A 60 23.38 30.47 -0.96
C GLU A 60 22.94 31.92 -0.69
N LEU A 61 22.12 32.50 -1.58
CA LEU A 61 21.52 33.82 -1.38
C LEU A 61 20.67 33.87 -0.09
N LYS A 62 19.89 32.83 0.18
CA LYS A 62 19.10 32.72 1.42
C LYS A 62 19.98 32.68 2.67
N GLU A 63 21.10 31.96 2.61
CA GLU A 63 22.08 31.96 3.70
C GLU A 63 22.76 33.32 3.88
N ALA A 64 23.11 34.00 2.79
CA ALA A 64 23.66 35.34 2.81
C ALA A 64 22.69 36.35 3.45
N ILE A 65 21.40 36.31 3.09
CA ILE A 65 20.33 37.10 3.72
C ILE A 65 20.26 36.87 5.23
N SER A 66 20.49 35.63 5.68
CA SER A 66 20.47 35.29 7.10
C SER A 66 21.64 35.93 7.86
N LYS A 67 22.80 36.05 7.22
CA LYS A 67 24.04 36.62 7.80
C LYS A 67 24.10 38.15 7.70
N GLU A 68 23.33 38.75 6.79
CA GLU A 68 23.29 40.20 6.58
C GLU A 68 22.66 40.96 7.76
N LYS A 69 23.38 41.99 8.24
CA LYS A 69 23.01 42.82 9.39
C LYS A 69 22.36 44.13 8.97
N ASP A 70 22.71 44.67 7.81
CA ASP A 70 22.13 45.91 7.29
C ASP A 70 20.67 45.70 6.85
N LYS A 71 19.74 46.43 7.46
CA LYS A 71 18.30 46.28 7.23
C LYS A 71 17.90 46.64 5.80
N THR A 72 18.53 47.64 5.18
CA THR A 72 18.17 48.10 3.83
C THR A 72 18.62 47.10 2.77
N LYS A 73 19.89 46.68 2.85
CA LYS A 73 20.45 45.62 1.98
C LYS A 73 19.72 44.29 2.14
N LYS A 74 19.40 43.90 3.38
CA LYS A 74 18.62 42.69 3.65
C LYS A 74 17.22 42.72 3.05
N HIS A 75 16.58 43.89 2.98
CA HIS A 75 15.28 44.03 2.34
C HIS A 75 15.39 43.85 0.82
N SER A 76 16.32 44.55 0.18
CA SER A 76 16.58 44.42 -1.26
C SER A 76 16.93 42.97 -1.65
N MET A 77 17.78 42.29 -0.87
CA MET A 77 18.12 40.88 -1.12
C MET A 77 16.92 39.93 -0.96
N LYS A 78 15.95 40.25 -0.10
CA LYS A 78 14.72 39.46 0.04
C LYS A 78 13.80 39.62 -1.16
N GLU A 79 13.71 40.81 -1.73
CA GLU A 79 12.95 41.08 -2.95
C GLU A 79 13.54 40.32 -4.13
N THR A 80 14.85 40.42 -4.35
CA THR A 80 15.54 39.67 -5.42
C THR A 80 15.40 38.16 -5.22
N HIS A 81 15.56 37.65 -4.00
CA HIS A 81 15.32 36.24 -3.70
C HIS A 81 13.87 35.83 -4.01
N LYS A 82 12.87 36.68 -3.73
CA LYS A 82 11.46 36.38 -4.01
C LYS A 82 11.22 36.25 -5.51
N GLU A 83 11.69 37.21 -6.31
CA GLU A 83 11.54 37.19 -7.78
C GLU A 83 12.25 35.98 -8.41
N LEU A 84 13.50 35.72 -8.00
CA LEU A 84 14.25 34.55 -8.45
C LEU A 84 13.58 33.25 -8.01
N SER A 85 12.95 33.22 -6.83
CA SER A 85 12.22 32.04 -6.35
C SER A 85 10.97 31.76 -7.17
N GLU A 86 10.22 32.79 -7.57
CA GLU A 86 9.01 32.66 -8.37
C GLU A 86 9.32 32.19 -9.80
N THR A 87 10.32 32.80 -10.44
CA THR A 87 10.79 32.40 -11.77
C THR A 87 11.34 30.98 -11.76
N LEU A 88 12.20 30.64 -10.80
CA LEU A 88 12.76 29.29 -10.66
C LEU A 88 11.66 28.24 -10.42
N LYS A 89 10.63 28.55 -9.63
CA LYS A 89 9.48 27.64 -9.45
C LYS A 89 8.73 27.40 -10.75
N ALA A 90 8.49 28.44 -11.54
CA ALA A 90 7.83 28.34 -12.84
C ALA A 90 8.64 27.47 -13.81
N ASP A 91 9.95 27.69 -13.89
CA ASP A 91 10.85 26.90 -14.74
C ASP A 91 10.87 25.42 -14.33
N TRP A 92 10.93 25.14 -13.02
CA TRP A 92 10.84 23.77 -12.51
C TRP A 92 9.51 23.11 -12.90
N ILE A 93 8.38 23.83 -12.82
CA ILE A 93 7.07 23.31 -13.22
C ILE A 93 7.07 23.00 -14.72
N ALA A 94 7.52 23.94 -15.56
CA ALA A 94 7.59 23.79 -17.01
C ALA A 94 8.45 22.59 -17.42
N LEU A 95 9.63 22.42 -16.80
CA LEU A 95 10.48 21.25 -17.03
C LEU A 95 9.74 19.94 -16.69
N ASN A 96 9.08 19.87 -15.54
CA ASN A 96 8.36 18.66 -15.15
C ASN A 96 7.17 18.36 -16.06
N ASP A 97 6.45 19.38 -16.52
CA ASP A 97 5.33 19.23 -17.45
C ASP A 97 5.80 18.70 -18.81
N ARG A 98 6.93 19.19 -19.34
CA ARG A 98 7.52 18.73 -20.61
C ARG A 98 7.83 17.22 -20.62
N PHE A 99 8.24 16.67 -19.47
CA PHE A 99 8.49 15.23 -19.32
C PHE A 99 7.26 14.44 -18.83
N GLY A 100 6.10 15.09 -18.64
CA GLY A 100 4.87 14.45 -18.14
C GLY A 100 4.93 14.05 -16.65
N LEU A 101 5.89 14.59 -15.90
CA LEU A 101 6.20 14.27 -14.50
C LEU A 101 5.73 15.35 -13.52
N ASN A 102 4.69 16.08 -13.90
CA ASN A 102 4.11 17.12 -13.05
C ASN A 102 3.53 16.58 -11.73
N SER A 103 3.33 17.50 -10.80
CA SER A 103 2.87 17.20 -9.43
C SER A 103 1.43 16.69 -9.36
N GLY A 104 0.66 16.77 -10.45
CA GLY A 104 -0.71 16.29 -10.52
C GLY A 104 -0.79 14.76 -10.53
N LYS A 105 -1.83 14.18 -9.92
CA LYS A 105 -2.05 12.72 -9.97
C LYS A 105 -2.48 12.23 -11.35
N PHE A 106 -3.10 13.10 -12.15
CA PHE A 106 -3.56 12.76 -13.48
C PHE A 106 -2.39 12.52 -14.43
N ILE A 107 -2.53 11.53 -15.30
CA ILE A 107 -1.58 11.20 -16.34
C ILE A 107 -2.37 10.80 -17.59
N ARG A 108 -2.00 11.38 -18.73
CA ARG A 108 -2.61 11.05 -20.01
C ARG A 108 -2.11 9.68 -20.43
N TYR A 109 -2.87 8.64 -20.08
CA TYR A 109 -2.47 7.24 -20.31
C TYR A 109 -2.36 6.87 -21.81
N LYS A 110 -2.84 7.74 -22.71
CA LYS A 110 -2.66 7.64 -24.16
C LYS A 110 -1.32 8.20 -24.64
N GLU A 111 -0.54 8.88 -23.80
CA GLU A 111 0.73 9.52 -24.17
C GLU A 111 1.94 8.85 -23.48
N LEU A 112 1.90 7.53 -23.26
CA LEU A 112 2.91 6.76 -22.52
C LEU A 112 3.80 5.89 -23.42
N GLY A 113 3.94 6.27 -24.70
CA GLY A 113 4.77 5.57 -25.69
C GLY A 113 4.40 4.08 -25.80
N GLN A 114 5.37 3.20 -25.57
CA GLN A 114 5.17 1.73 -25.64
C GLN A 114 4.01 1.25 -24.77
N ALA A 115 3.77 1.86 -23.61
CA ALA A 115 2.67 1.46 -22.74
C ALA A 115 1.30 1.75 -23.36
N THR A 116 1.16 2.86 -24.10
CA THR A 116 -0.06 3.15 -24.89
C THR A 116 -0.27 2.10 -25.96
N ALA A 117 0.75 1.82 -26.79
CA ALA A 117 0.64 0.85 -27.89
C ALA A 117 0.37 -0.58 -27.39
N MET A 118 0.85 -0.93 -26.18
CA MET A 118 0.47 -2.18 -25.52
C MET A 118 -0.98 -2.16 -25.07
N TYR A 119 -1.43 -1.07 -24.45
CA TYR A 119 -2.80 -0.92 -23.99
C TYR A 119 -3.81 -0.98 -25.14
N GLU A 120 -3.57 -0.29 -26.27
CA GLU A 120 -4.48 -0.28 -27.43
C GLU A 120 -4.78 -1.70 -27.91
N ARG A 121 -3.74 -2.51 -28.14
CA ARG A 121 -3.89 -3.93 -28.49
C ARG A 121 -4.65 -4.73 -27.43
N TYR A 122 -4.34 -4.50 -26.14
CA TYR A 122 -4.99 -5.24 -25.06
C TYR A 122 -6.45 -4.82 -24.85
N ALA A 123 -6.80 -3.59 -25.22
CA ALA A 123 -8.17 -3.08 -25.19
C ALA A 123 -8.99 -3.63 -26.35
N GLU A 124 -8.41 -3.72 -27.55
CA GLU A 124 -9.02 -4.38 -28.73
C GLU A 124 -9.33 -5.86 -28.43
N GLU A 125 -8.42 -6.58 -27.80
CA GLU A 125 -8.64 -7.97 -27.36
C GLU A 125 -9.59 -8.10 -26.13
N GLY A 126 -10.15 -7.01 -25.60
CA GLY A 126 -11.02 -7.02 -24.42
C GLY A 126 -10.35 -7.46 -23.10
N ILE A 127 -9.02 -7.50 -23.06
CA ILE A 127 -8.25 -7.96 -21.89
C ILE A 127 -8.23 -6.87 -20.82
N ILE A 128 -7.88 -5.63 -21.22
CA ILE A 128 -7.68 -4.51 -20.31
C ILE A 128 -8.69 -3.40 -20.62
N HIS A 129 -9.49 -3.05 -19.62
CA HIS A 129 -10.42 -1.93 -19.72
C HIS A 129 -9.68 -0.59 -19.58
N TRP A 130 -10.20 0.46 -20.24
CA TRP A 130 -9.59 1.79 -20.24
C TRP A 130 -9.39 2.35 -18.83
N SER A 131 -10.34 2.12 -17.93
CA SER A 131 -10.25 2.60 -16.54
C SER A 131 -9.15 1.89 -15.77
N THR A 132 -8.85 0.64 -16.12
CA THR A 132 -7.77 -0.12 -15.50
C THR A 132 -6.43 0.49 -15.90
N MET A 133 -6.24 0.86 -17.17
CA MET A 133 -5.04 1.57 -17.63
C MET A 133 -4.90 2.94 -16.98
N GLU A 134 -5.99 3.71 -16.87
CA GLU A 134 -6.02 5.00 -16.15
C GLU A 134 -5.55 4.84 -14.70
N ILE A 135 -6.17 3.94 -13.93
CA ILE A 135 -5.86 3.73 -12.51
C ILE A 135 -4.43 3.19 -12.33
N LEU A 136 -3.99 2.25 -13.18
CA LEU A 136 -2.62 1.74 -13.15
C LEU A 136 -1.62 2.88 -13.34
N SER A 137 -1.87 3.76 -14.31
CA SER A 137 -0.99 4.88 -14.62
C SER A 137 -0.94 5.90 -13.49
N GLN A 138 -2.11 6.25 -12.92
CA GLN A 138 -2.20 7.13 -11.75
C GLN A 138 -1.50 6.54 -10.53
N THR A 139 -1.59 5.21 -10.32
CA THR A 139 -0.93 4.52 -9.21
C THR A 139 0.59 4.59 -9.34
N VAL A 140 1.12 4.34 -10.54
CA VAL A 140 2.57 4.44 -10.80
C VAL A 140 3.05 5.88 -10.64
N LYS A 141 2.33 6.87 -11.19
CA LYS A 141 2.67 8.28 -11.02
C LYS A 141 2.64 8.70 -9.54
N GLY A 142 1.62 8.26 -8.79
CA GLY A 142 1.54 8.48 -7.35
C GLY A 142 2.76 7.92 -6.62
N ALA A 143 3.21 6.71 -6.95
CA ALA A 143 4.42 6.12 -6.38
C ALA A 143 5.68 6.93 -6.68
N TYR A 144 5.83 7.40 -7.93
CA TYR A 144 6.92 8.30 -8.32
C TYR A 144 6.90 9.61 -7.51
N LEU A 145 5.73 10.26 -7.39
CA LEU A 145 5.62 11.51 -6.63
C LEU A 145 5.94 11.33 -5.15
N GLN A 146 5.61 10.18 -4.56
CA GLN A 146 6.00 9.86 -3.18
C GLN A 146 7.51 9.70 -3.04
N ARG A 147 8.17 9.09 -4.04
CA ARG A 147 9.64 8.98 -4.09
C ARG A 147 10.29 10.35 -4.22
N ARG A 148 9.76 11.21 -5.08
CA ARG A 148 10.26 12.58 -5.28
C ARG A 148 10.16 13.47 -4.05
N LYS A 149 9.21 13.21 -3.15
CA LYS A 149 9.08 13.92 -1.87
C LYS A 149 10.13 13.52 -0.84
N GLN A 150 10.84 12.41 -1.04
CA GLN A 150 11.87 11.92 -0.12
C GLN A 150 13.23 12.49 -0.53
N GLY A 151 13.91 13.23 0.36
CA GLY A 151 15.14 13.96 0.02
C GLY A 151 16.29 13.08 -0.49
N GLU A 152 16.45 11.86 0.03
CA GLU A 152 17.53 10.93 -0.34
C GLU A 152 17.13 9.91 -1.41
N SER A 153 15.95 10.06 -2.01
CA SER A 153 15.43 9.07 -2.96
C SER A 153 16.04 9.26 -4.35
N SER A 154 16.40 8.15 -5.00
CA SER A 154 16.83 8.12 -6.40
C SER A 154 15.69 8.37 -7.41
N ASN A 155 14.49 8.72 -6.93
CA ASN A 155 13.24 8.87 -7.68
C ASN A 155 12.83 7.65 -8.52
N HIS A 156 13.50 6.52 -8.31
CA HIS A 156 13.25 5.29 -9.04
C HIS A 156 12.05 4.52 -8.45
N VAL A 157 11.13 4.15 -9.33
CA VAL A 157 9.98 3.30 -9.00
C VAL A 157 10.31 1.86 -9.36
N SER A 158 10.32 0.98 -8.37
CA SER A 158 10.57 -0.44 -8.57
C SER A 158 9.35 -1.18 -9.12
N VAL A 159 9.61 -2.18 -9.95
CA VAL A 159 8.58 -3.10 -10.45
C VAL A 159 8.52 -4.30 -9.51
N GLY A 160 7.39 -4.47 -8.82
CA GLY A 160 7.13 -5.66 -7.99
C GLY A 160 6.99 -6.93 -8.82
N ARG A 161 6.91 -8.11 -8.18
CA ARG A 161 6.80 -9.39 -8.88
C ARG A 161 5.38 -9.63 -9.39
N LEU A 162 5.21 -10.50 -10.38
CA LEU A 162 3.89 -10.88 -10.90
C LEU A 162 2.98 -11.47 -9.80
N VAL A 163 3.54 -12.28 -8.90
CA VAL A 163 2.78 -12.88 -7.78
C VAL A 163 2.20 -11.84 -6.82
N ASP A 164 2.85 -10.67 -6.70
CA ASP A 164 2.40 -9.57 -5.85
C ASP A 164 1.35 -8.70 -6.56
N PHE A 165 1.17 -8.86 -7.88
CA PHE A 165 0.13 -8.18 -8.67
C PHE A 165 -1.21 -8.91 -8.53
N THR A 166 -2.01 -8.45 -7.57
CA THR A 166 -3.21 -9.18 -7.09
C THR A 166 -4.54 -8.48 -7.37
N THR A 167 -4.52 -7.23 -7.84
CA THR A 167 -5.75 -6.46 -8.04
C THR A 167 -5.71 -5.68 -9.35
N LEU A 168 -6.81 -5.75 -10.11
CA LEU A 168 -7.10 -4.93 -11.29
C LEU A 168 -8.33 -4.08 -11.00
N TRP A 169 -8.17 -2.77 -10.99
CA TRP A 169 -9.24 -1.83 -10.66
C TRP A 169 -10.01 -1.36 -11.88
N TYR A 170 -11.29 -1.04 -11.67
CA TYR A 170 -12.25 -0.58 -12.66
C TYR A 170 -13.04 0.62 -12.10
N ARG A 171 -13.35 1.59 -12.96
CA ARG A 171 -14.04 2.84 -12.61
C ARG A 171 -15.27 3.03 -13.48
N LYS A 172 -16.34 3.61 -12.92
CA LYS A 172 -17.56 4.01 -13.66
C LYS A 172 -18.22 2.87 -14.45
N CYS A 173 -18.18 1.63 -13.96
CA CYS A 173 -18.82 0.50 -14.66
C CYS A 173 -19.91 -0.17 -13.82
N ASN A 174 -20.89 0.62 -13.35
CA ASN A 174 -22.10 0.07 -12.73
C ASN A 174 -22.79 -0.92 -13.68
N ASN A 175 -22.73 -0.68 -15.00
CA ASN A 175 -23.32 -1.56 -16.03
C ASN A 175 -22.57 -2.91 -16.23
N TYR A 176 -21.50 -3.18 -15.49
CA TYR A 176 -20.79 -4.46 -15.55
C TYR A 176 -20.93 -5.27 -14.27
N VAL A 177 -21.55 -4.72 -13.22
CA VAL A 177 -21.79 -5.44 -11.97
C VAL A 177 -23.30 -5.60 -11.82
N THR A 178 -23.77 -6.83 -11.72
CA THR A 178 -25.15 -7.16 -11.39
C THR A 178 -25.20 -7.76 -9.99
N ASP A 179 -26.39 -8.07 -9.51
CA ASP A 179 -26.64 -8.89 -8.32
C ASP A 179 -26.17 -10.34 -8.48
N GLU A 180 -26.18 -10.87 -9.70
CA GLU A 180 -25.77 -12.26 -9.99
C GLU A 180 -24.28 -12.43 -10.31
N GLY A 181 -23.60 -11.39 -10.82
CA GLY A 181 -22.20 -11.53 -11.25
C GLY A 181 -21.56 -10.27 -11.80
N VAL A 182 -20.42 -10.46 -12.48
CA VAL A 182 -19.70 -9.37 -13.15
C VAL A 182 -19.41 -9.71 -14.60
N PHE A 183 -19.74 -8.77 -15.47
CA PHE A 183 -19.42 -8.81 -16.89
C PHE A 183 -17.98 -8.40 -17.17
N PHE A 184 -17.36 -9.04 -18.14
CA PHE A 184 -16.07 -8.68 -18.69
C PHE A 184 -16.15 -8.63 -20.21
N ALA A 185 -15.56 -7.61 -20.82
CA ALA A 185 -15.42 -7.55 -22.28
C ALA A 185 -14.59 -8.73 -22.81
N THR A 186 -14.92 -9.23 -23.99
CA THR A 186 -14.25 -10.37 -24.65
C THR A 186 -13.44 -9.98 -25.88
N GLY A 187 -13.60 -8.74 -26.37
CA GLY A 187 -12.92 -8.21 -27.55
C GLY A 187 -13.61 -8.50 -28.88
N LYS A 188 -14.69 -9.29 -28.93
CA LYS A 188 -15.40 -9.61 -30.18
C LYS A 188 -16.46 -8.57 -30.59
N GLY A 189 -16.53 -7.44 -29.90
CA GLY A 189 -17.48 -6.36 -30.18
C GLY A 189 -17.84 -5.55 -28.94
N ARG A 190 -18.47 -4.38 -29.14
CA ARG A 190 -18.83 -3.45 -28.05
C ARG A 190 -19.87 -4.03 -27.07
N ASN A 191 -20.68 -4.99 -27.54
CA ASN A 191 -21.73 -5.64 -26.76
C ASN A 191 -21.37 -7.08 -26.33
N ASP A 192 -20.25 -7.64 -26.81
CA ASP A 192 -19.85 -8.99 -26.40
C ASP A 192 -19.20 -8.94 -25.02
N LYS A 193 -19.92 -9.50 -24.04
CA LYS A 193 -19.54 -9.51 -22.64
C LYS A 193 -19.75 -10.90 -22.08
N LEU A 194 -18.78 -11.34 -21.30
CA LEU A 194 -18.83 -12.58 -20.55
C LEU A 194 -19.26 -12.30 -19.12
N LEU A 195 -20.38 -12.87 -18.69
CA LEU A 195 -20.78 -12.87 -17.29
C LEU A 195 -20.00 -13.95 -16.53
N ILE A 196 -19.35 -13.57 -15.44
CA ILE A 196 -18.82 -14.52 -14.45
C ILE A 196 -19.69 -14.40 -13.20
N PRO A 197 -20.43 -15.46 -12.84
CA PRO A 197 -21.35 -15.41 -11.71
C PRO A 197 -20.62 -15.36 -10.37
N PHE A 198 -21.26 -14.77 -9.38
CA PHE A 198 -20.79 -14.80 -8.01
C PHE A 198 -20.90 -16.20 -7.41
N ALA A 199 -19.97 -16.52 -6.52
CA ALA A 199 -20.01 -17.68 -5.66
C ALA A 199 -20.24 -17.20 -4.21
N PHE A 200 -21.47 -16.74 -3.96
CA PHE A 200 -21.88 -16.17 -2.67
C PHE A 200 -21.66 -17.14 -1.51
N ARG A 201 -21.40 -16.58 -0.32
CA ARG A 201 -21.26 -17.33 0.93
C ARG A 201 -21.91 -16.56 2.06
N ARG A 202 -22.56 -17.25 2.99
CA ARG A 202 -22.98 -16.70 4.30
C ARG A 202 -23.85 -15.42 4.18
N GLY A 203 -24.88 -15.44 3.34
CA GLY A 203 -25.80 -14.31 3.16
C GLY A 203 -25.18 -13.06 2.52
N GLN A 204 -24.09 -13.22 1.77
CA GLN A 204 -23.48 -12.11 1.02
C GLN A 204 -24.42 -11.53 -0.05
N GLU A 205 -25.31 -12.35 -0.61
CA GLU A 205 -26.29 -11.96 -1.62
C GLU A 205 -27.13 -10.77 -1.16
N ILE A 206 -27.69 -10.82 0.06
CA ILE A 206 -28.53 -9.77 0.65
C ILE A 206 -27.74 -8.45 0.76
N LYS A 207 -26.48 -8.54 1.22
CA LYS A 207 -25.62 -7.36 1.39
C LYS A 207 -25.27 -6.71 0.06
N VAL A 208 -25.09 -7.52 -0.98
CA VAL A 208 -24.72 -7.06 -2.32
C VAL A 208 -25.93 -6.47 -3.03
N ALA A 209 -27.09 -7.13 -2.96
CA ALA A 209 -28.35 -6.61 -3.46
C ALA A 209 -28.67 -5.25 -2.84
N TYR A 210 -28.66 -5.15 -1.50
CA TYR A 210 -28.86 -3.88 -0.79
C TYR A 210 -27.86 -2.80 -1.24
N ALA A 211 -26.57 -3.14 -1.32
CA ALA A 211 -25.55 -2.15 -1.68
C ALA A 211 -25.70 -1.66 -3.13
N LEU A 212 -26.04 -2.54 -4.07
CA LEU A 212 -26.24 -2.19 -5.47
C LEU A 212 -27.51 -1.36 -5.68
N GLU A 213 -28.55 -1.62 -4.90
CA GLU A 213 -29.84 -0.91 -5.00
C GLU A 213 -29.78 0.48 -4.35
N PHE A 214 -29.25 0.56 -3.12
CA PHE A 214 -29.35 1.79 -2.32
C PHE A 214 -28.11 2.66 -2.32
N GLN A 215 -26.98 2.19 -2.87
CA GLN A 215 -25.71 2.87 -2.68
C GLN A 215 -24.90 3.03 -3.95
N LYS A 216 -24.12 4.10 -3.97
CA LYS A 216 -23.30 4.44 -5.13
C LYS A 216 -22.06 3.55 -5.15
N LEU A 217 -21.97 2.65 -6.15
CA LEU A 217 -20.74 1.95 -6.46
C LEU A 217 -19.69 2.96 -7.01
N ALA A 218 -18.64 3.20 -6.23
CA ALA A 218 -17.57 4.13 -6.60
C ALA A 218 -16.56 3.45 -7.55
N LEU A 219 -16.13 2.24 -7.21
CA LEU A 219 -15.10 1.45 -7.90
C LEU A 219 -15.39 -0.04 -7.72
N TYR A 220 -14.87 -0.87 -8.61
CA TYR A 220 -14.71 -2.29 -8.32
C TYR A 220 -13.36 -2.80 -8.77
N ALA A 221 -12.96 -3.98 -8.28
CA ALA A 221 -11.70 -4.58 -8.62
C ALA A 221 -11.82 -6.09 -8.83
N LEU A 222 -11.20 -6.61 -9.88
CA LEU A 222 -10.90 -8.03 -9.96
C LEU A 222 -9.69 -8.31 -9.09
N LYS A 223 -9.87 -9.14 -8.07
CA LYS A 223 -8.84 -9.53 -7.11
C LYS A 223 -8.53 -11.02 -7.25
N ARG A 224 -7.26 -11.38 -7.11
CA ARG A 224 -6.82 -12.78 -6.98
C ARG A 224 -6.05 -12.98 -5.68
N THR A 225 -6.25 -14.14 -5.06
CA THR A 225 -5.54 -14.56 -3.85
C THR A 225 -4.94 -15.94 -4.09
N LEU A 226 -3.65 -16.08 -3.80
CA LEU A 226 -2.95 -17.36 -3.89
C LEU A 226 -3.29 -18.21 -2.68
N VAL A 227 -3.76 -19.44 -2.90
CA VAL A 227 -4.07 -20.40 -1.83
C VAL A 227 -3.13 -21.61 -1.88
N LYS A 228 -3.25 -22.50 -0.88
CA LYS A 228 -2.47 -23.74 -0.79
C LYS A 228 -2.54 -24.51 -2.11
N GLY A 229 -1.41 -25.03 -2.56
CA GLY A 229 -1.30 -25.75 -3.84
C GLY A 229 -1.05 -24.84 -5.05
N ASN A 230 -0.66 -23.58 -4.84
CA ASN A 230 -0.38 -22.61 -5.90
C ASN A 230 -1.60 -22.32 -6.82
N ILE A 231 -2.80 -22.41 -6.25
CA ILE A 231 -4.07 -22.18 -6.95
C ILE A 231 -4.49 -20.73 -6.72
N TRP A 232 -4.85 -20.03 -7.80
CA TRP A 232 -5.42 -18.68 -7.71
C TRP A 232 -6.93 -18.78 -7.48
N LYS A 233 -7.43 -18.10 -6.44
CA LYS A 233 -8.86 -17.85 -6.27
C LYS A 233 -9.17 -16.41 -6.62
N TYR A 234 -10.26 -16.21 -7.36
CA TYR A 234 -10.67 -14.90 -7.84
C TYR A 234 -11.89 -14.41 -7.08
N SER A 235 -11.96 -13.10 -6.90
CA SER A 235 -13.04 -12.42 -6.22
C SER A 235 -13.20 -11.02 -6.81
N ILE A 236 -14.40 -10.48 -6.73
CA ILE A 236 -14.66 -9.07 -7.01
C ILE A 236 -14.65 -8.31 -5.70
N LEU A 237 -13.95 -7.18 -5.69
CA LEU A 237 -13.98 -6.20 -4.62
C LEU A 237 -14.84 -5.03 -5.09
N LEU A 238 -16.04 -4.88 -4.55
CA LEU A 238 -16.91 -3.72 -4.77
C LEU A 238 -16.61 -2.65 -3.73
N VAL A 239 -16.54 -1.38 -4.13
CA VAL A 239 -16.33 -0.23 -3.24
C VAL A 239 -17.54 0.68 -3.32
N PHE A 240 -18.32 0.75 -2.25
CA PHE A 240 -19.53 1.56 -2.16
C PHE A 240 -19.29 2.82 -1.35
N ASP A 241 -19.96 3.89 -1.75
CA ASP A 241 -20.07 5.12 -0.96
C ASP A 241 -21.35 5.08 -0.14
N GLY A 242 -21.20 4.95 1.18
CA GLY A 242 -22.29 4.71 2.12
C GLY A 242 -21.84 3.91 3.34
N VAL A 243 -22.82 3.42 4.10
CA VAL A 243 -22.66 2.60 5.31
C VAL A 243 -23.07 1.15 5.00
N PRO A 244 -22.29 0.12 5.39
CA PRO A 244 -22.63 -1.26 5.09
C PRO A 244 -23.98 -1.70 5.67
N TYR A 245 -24.65 -2.65 5.00
CA TYR A 245 -25.89 -3.27 5.50
C TYR A 245 -25.72 -3.88 6.91
N GLY A 246 -26.71 -3.66 7.77
CA GLY A 246 -26.77 -4.22 9.13
C GLY A 246 -25.83 -3.55 10.14
N LEU A 247 -25.45 -2.29 9.91
CA LEU A 247 -24.75 -1.45 10.88
C LEU A 247 -25.73 -0.44 11.47
N ASP A 248 -25.97 -0.57 12.78
CA ASP A 248 -26.68 0.45 13.54
C ASP A 248 -25.86 1.73 13.52
N HIS A 249 -26.51 2.88 13.32
CA HIS A 249 -25.81 4.17 13.34
C HIS A 249 -25.52 4.58 14.78
N GLU A 250 -26.46 4.35 15.68
CA GLU A 250 -26.33 4.66 17.09
C GLU A 250 -25.41 3.66 17.81
N LEU A 251 -24.79 4.12 18.88
CA LEU A 251 -24.02 3.29 19.80
C LEU A 251 -24.89 3.05 21.04
N PRO A 252 -24.89 1.81 21.56
CA PRO A 252 -25.82 1.44 22.63
C PRO A 252 -25.52 2.17 23.94
N ASN A 253 -24.26 2.54 24.16
CA ASN A 253 -23.78 3.13 25.41
C ASN A 253 -23.12 4.50 25.19
N LYS A 254 -23.19 5.34 26.22
CA LYS A 254 -22.63 6.69 26.27
C LYS A 254 -21.43 6.74 27.21
N GLY A 255 -20.42 7.55 26.88
CA GLY A 255 -19.26 7.76 27.73
C GLY A 255 -17.93 7.66 26.99
N ASN A 256 -16.87 8.17 27.63
CA ASN A 256 -15.52 8.18 27.09
C ASN A 256 -14.81 6.86 27.33
N VAL A 257 -14.27 6.29 26.26
CA VAL A 257 -13.50 5.06 26.26
C VAL A 257 -12.05 5.39 25.95
N GLU A 258 -11.19 5.15 26.93
CA GLU A 258 -9.74 5.28 26.78
C GLU A 258 -9.15 3.97 26.26
N ILE A 259 -8.54 4.03 25.09
CA ILE A 259 -7.93 2.90 24.41
C ILE A 259 -6.41 3.06 24.50
N LYS A 260 -5.73 2.11 25.12
CA LYS A 260 -4.27 2.05 25.18
C LYS A 260 -3.79 0.89 24.32
N LEU A 261 -2.92 1.17 23.36
CA LEU A 261 -2.30 0.18 22.47
C LEU A 261 -0.82 0.09 22.79
N SER A 262 -0.42 -0.94 23.54
CA SER A 262 0.97 -1.17 23.93
C SER A 262 1.58 -2.31 23.13
N VAL A 263 2.71 -2.02 22.46
CA VAL A 263 3.50 -3.07 21.79
C VAL A 263 4.30 -3.87 22.82
N GLU A 264 4.72 -3.24 23.92
CA GLU A 264 5.47 -3.90 24.98
C GLU A 264 4.64 -4.97 25.70
N GLN A 265 3.42 -4.60 26.13
CA GLN A 265 2.51 -5.52 26.80
C GLN A 265 1.78 -6.45 25.83
N MET A 266 1.94 -6.23 24.52
CA MET A 266 1.23 -6.96 23.47
C MET A 266 -0.27 -6.98 23.75
N ALA A 267 -0.86 -5.84 24.10
CA ALA A 267 -2.25 -5.76 24.55
C ALA A 267 -2.97 -4.51 24.04
N ILE A 268 -4.29 -4.64 23.91
CA ILE A 268 -5.19 -3.50 23.75
C ILE A 268 -5.99 -3.40 25.03
N THR A 269 -5.95 -2.26 25.67
CA THR A 269 -6.74 -2.00 26.88
C THR A 269 -7.80 -0.96 26.56
N ALA A 270 -9.05 -1.25 26.89
CA ALA A 270 -10.15 -0.30 26.80
C ALA A 270 -10.71 -0.06 28.19
N ALA A 271 -10.62 1.17 28.68
CA ALA A 271 -11.10 1.58 29.98
C ALA A 271 -12.28 2.55 29.83
N ARG A 272 -13.31 2.36 30.66
CA ARG A 272 -14.43 3.28 30.86
C ARG A 272 -14.74 3.31 32.34
N ASP A 273 -14.77 4.51 32.91
CA ASP A 273 -14.99 4.73 34.35
C ASP A 273 -14.05 3.83 35.20
N ASN A 274 -14.59 2.82 35.89
CA ASN A 274 -13.81 1.85 36.69
C ASN A 274 -13.62 0.48 36.02
N GLU A 275 -14.18 0.28 34.83
CA GLU A 275 -14.10 -1.00 34.11
C GLU A 275 -12.98 -0.96 33.08
N THR A 276 -12.07 -1.93 33.15
CA THR A 276 -10.97 -2.08 32.21
C THR A 276 -11.01 -3.45 31.56
N ILE A 277 -11.11 -3.48 30.24
CA ILE A 277 -11.07 -4.71 29.44
C ILE A 277 -9.72 -4.79 28.75
N VAL A 278 -9.01 -5.91 28.94
CA VAL A 278 -7.70 -6.17 28.35
C VAL A 278 -7.83 -7.26 27.27
N TYR A 279 -7.33 -6.97 26.07
CA TYR A 279 -7.30 -7.89 24.94
C TYR A 279 -5.86 -8.32 24.64
N ASP A 280 -5.53 -9.58 24.93
CA ASP A 280 -4.17 -10.13 24.83
C ASP A 280 -3.70 -10.45 23.40
N LEU A 281 -2.91 -9.60 22.77
CA LEU A 281 -2.34 -9.78 21.43
C LEU A 281 -1.12 -10.71 21.36
N SER A 282 -0.67 -11.33 22.46
CA SER A 282 0.54 -12.16 22.47
C SER A 282 0.38 -13.50 21.76
N ASN A 283 -0.84 -14.06 21.74
CA ASN A 283 -1.07 -15.38 21.17
C ASN A 283 -0.93 -15.42 19.64
N ASP A 284 0.16 -16.04 19.19
CA ASP A 284 0.53 -16.22 17.80
C ASP A 284 0.15 -17.61 17.24
N PHE A 285 -0.51 -18.45 18.05
CA PHE A 285 -0.86 -19.85 17.73
C PHE A 285 0.32 -20.70 17.23
N GLY A 286 1.55 -20.38 17.64
CA GLY A 286 2.78 -21.06 17.21
C GLY A 286 3.21 -20.73 15.76
N TYR A 287 2.59 -19.73 15.13
CA TYR A 287 2.96 -19.33 13.76
C TYR A 287 4.36 -18.71 13.70
N SER A 288 4.83 -17.99 14.73
CA SER A 288 6.16 -17.39 14.76
C SER A 288 7.26 -18.46 14.65
N LYS A 289 7.18 -19.52 15.47
CA LYS A 289 8.12 -20.64 15.47
C LYS A 289 8.17 -21.31 14.09
N ARG A 290 6.99 -21.64 13.54
CA ARG A 290 6.88 -22.24 12.19
C ARG A 290 7.47 -21.34 11.10
N LEU A 291 7.26 -20.03 11.18
CA LEU A 291 7.84 -19.07 10.24
C LEU A 291 9.37 -19.00 10.38
N ALA A 292 9.89 -19.01 11.61
CA ALA A 292 11.33 -19.02 11.87
C ALA A 292 12.00 -20.31 11.36
N ASP A 293 11.35 -21.47 11.53
CA ASP A 293 11.83 -22.74 11.01
C ASP A 293 11.86 -22.73 9.47
N LEU A 294 10.80 -22.22 8.83
CA LEU A 294 10.77 -22.05 7.38
C LEU A 294 11.85 -21.08 6.90
N ASP A 295 12.08 -19.97 7.60
CA ASP A 295 13.13 -19.00 7.25
C ASP A 295 14.52 -19.62 7.31
N ARG A 296 14.81 -20.46 8.33
CA ARG A 296 16.05 -21.23 8.39
C ARG A 296 16.17 -22.23 7.24
N ALA A 297 15.10 -22.96 6.91
CA ALA A 297 15.10 -23.91 5.81
C ALA A 297 15.29 -23.24 4.44
N ILE A 298 14.62 -22.10 4.20
CA ILE A 298 14.76 -21.27 3.00
C ILE A 298 16.21 -20.77 2.90
N GLU A 299 16.78 -20.25 3.98
CA GLU A 299 18.15 -19.74 3.99
C GLU A 299 19.18 -20.83 3.71
N SER A 300 19.06 -21.99 4.37
CA SER A 300 19.92 -23.15 4.15
C SER A 300 19.88 -23.62 2.70
N LYS A 301 18.68 -23.77 2.12
CA LYS A 301 18.51 -24.13 0.71
C LYS A 301 19.06 -23.06 -0.23
N ARG A 302 18.85 -21.78 0.08
CA ARG A 302 19.38 -20.67 -0.73
C ARG A 302 20.90 -20.73 -0.83
N ARG A 303 21.59 -20.99 0.29
CA ARG A 303 23.05 -21.15 0.34
C ARG A 303 23.52 -22.39 -0.42
N ALA A 304 22.89 -23.53 -0.18
CA ALA A 304 23.25 -24.78 -0.84
C ALA A 304 23.09 -24.72 -2.37
N LEU A 305 22.06 -24.04 -2.87
CA LEU A 305 21.82 -23.87 -4.30
C LEU A 305 22.70 -22.79 -4.95
N ASN A 306 23.32 -21.92 -4.15
CA ASN A 306 24.06 -20.76 -4.64
C ASN A 306 25.37 -20.55 -3.86
N PRO A 307 26.25 -21.56 -3.74
CA PRO A 307 27.46 -21.45 -2.92
C PRO A 307 28.36 -20.30 -3.39
N ASP A 308 28.51 -20.12 -4.69
CA ASP A 308 29.37 -19.08 -5.30
C ASP A 308 28.93 -17.64 -4.99
N ASN A 309 27.69 -17.47 -4.54
CA ASN A 309 27.12 -16.16 -4.21
C ASN A 309 27.55 -15.63 -2.83
N TYR A 310 28.23 -16.45 -2.03
CA TYR A 310 28.68 -16.13 -0.67
C TYR A 310 30.22 -16.09 -0.61
N ASP A 311 30.75 -15.28 0.29
CA ASP A 311 32.16 -15.34 0.69
C ASP A 311 32.38 -16.47 1.70
N GLU A 312 33.65 -16.74 2.04
CA GLU A 312 34.03 -17.75 3.02
C GLU A 312 33.42 -17.49 4.41
N ASN A 313 33.15 -16.22 4.74
CA ASN A 313 32.52 -15.79 5.98
C ASN A 313 30.97 -15.90 5.96
N GLY A 314 30.39 -16.42 4.86
CA GLY A 314 28.95 -16.63 4.70
C GLY A 314 28.14 -15.37 4.41
N VAL A 315 28.79 -14.25 4.12
CA VAL A 315 28.16 -13.00 3.71
C VAL A 315 27.90 -13.04 2.20
N PRO A 316 26.69 -12.66 1.73
CA PRO A 316 26.46 -12.51 0.30
C PRO A 316 27.46 -11.50 -0.27
N LYS A 317 28.17 -11.87 -1.34
CA LYS A 317 29.11 -10.96 -2.03
C LYS A 317 28.39 -9.63 -2.44
N LYS A 318 29.05 -8.61 -2.98
CA LYS A 318 28.36 -7.38 -3.50
C LYS A 318 28.05 -7.46 -5.01
N GLY A 319 26.96 -6.86 -5.50
CA GLY A 319 26.61 -6.82 -6.94
C GLY A 319 25.41 -7.67 -7.39
N LYS A 320 25.09 -7.61 -8.70
CA LYS A 320 24.00 -8.38 -9.33
C LYS A 320 24.35 -9.86 -9.37
N ARG A 321 23.39 -10.73 -9.01
CA ARG A 321 23.57 -12.19 -9.03
C ARG A 321 22.37 -12.92 -9.58
N ALA A 322 22.64 -14.04 -10.22
CA ALA A 322 21.63 -15.05 -10.46
C ALA A 322 21.37 -15.80 -9.14
N TRP A 323 20.10 -15.93 -8.77
CA TRP A 323 19.66 -16.75 -7.65
C TRP A 323 18.93 -17.96 -8.21
N VAL A 324 19.59 -19.11 -8.17
CA VAL A 324 19.00 -20.39 -8.54
C VAL A 324 17.96 -20.78 -7.50
N GLN A 325 16.78 -21.15 -7.97
CA GLN A 325 15.64 -21.56 -7.16
C GLN A 325 15.06 -22.84 -7.74
N ASP A 326 15.29 -23.95 -7.04
CA ASP A 326 14.72 -25.25 -7.38
C ASP A 326 13.23 -25.33 -6.99
N SER A 327 12.61 -26.47 -7.29
CA SER A 327 11.20 -26.70 -6.95
C SER A 327 10.96 -26.80 -5.44
N ALA A 328 11.92 -27.32 -4.67
CA ALA A 328 11.82 -27.46 -3.22
C ALA A 328 11.87 -26.10 -2.51
N TYR A 329 12.78 -25.23 -2.92
CA TYR A 329 12.89 -23.85 -2.44
C TYR A 329 11.61 -23.06 -2.70
N LYS A 330 11.03 -23.19 -3.91
CA LYS A 330 9.74 -22.57 -4.25
C LYS A 330 8.62 -23.08 -3.34
N LYS A 331 8.55 -24.40 -3.08
CA LYS A 331 7.58 -24.98 -2.13
C LYS A 331 7.71 -24.39 -0.72
N LEU A 332 8.93 -24.17 -0.22
CA LEU A 332 9.15 -23.54 1.09
C LEU A 332 8.66 -22.08 1.11
N LEU A 333 8.96 -21.31 0.06
CA LEU A 333 8.44 -19.95 -0.08
C LEU A 333 6.91 -19.93 -0.08
N ASP A 334 6.28 -20.85 -0.82
CA ASP A 334 4.82 -20.96 -0.89
C ASP A 334 4.20 -21.31 0.47
N GLN A 335 4.83 -22.22 1.23
CA GLN A 335 4.42 -22.53 2.61
C GLN A 335 4.49 -21.30 3.51
N LYS A 336 5.60 -20.54 3.44
CA LYS A 336 5.76 -19.29 4.18
C LYS A 336 4.67 -18.28 3.82
N HIS A 337 4.41 -18.09 2.52
CA HIS A 337 3.35 -17.21 2.03
C HIS A 337 1.96 -17.63 2.53
N TYR A 338 1.66 -18.93 2.53
CA TYR A 338 0.40 -19.46 3.02
C TYR A 338 0.20 -19.21 4.53
N ILE A 339 1.23 -19.42 5.35
CA ILE A 339 1.17 -19.14 6.79
C ILE A 339 0.92 -17.65 7.02
N TRP A 340 1.65 -16.76 6.35
CA TRP A 340 1.41 -15.32 6.45
C TRP A 340 0.00 -14.91 6.05
N HIS A 341 -0.57 -15.52 5.02
CA HIS A 341 -1.96 -15.29 4.63
C HIS A 341 -2.94 -15.69 5.74
N LYS A 342 -2.71 -16.83 6.42
CA LYS A 342 -3.53 -17.27 7.56
C LYS A 342 -3.41 -16.33 8.76
N VAL A 343 -2.19 -15.93 9.13
CA VAL A 343 -1.93 -14.97 10.22
C VAL A 343 -2.66 -13.66 9.96
N LYS A 344 -2.49 -13.06 8.77
CA LYS A 344 -3.17 -11.81 8.39
C LYS A 344 -4.70 -11.93 8.49
N LYS A 345 -5.27 -13.03 8.00
CA LYS A 345 -6.73 -13.25 8.06
C LYS A 345 -7.24 -13.40 9.50
N ALA A 346 -6.54 -14.19 10.33
CA ALA A 346 -6.90 -14.40 11.73
C ALA A 346 -6.81 -13.08 12.51
N ARG A 347 -5.74 -12.31 12.30
CA ARG A 347 -5.51 -11.00 12.90
C ARG A 347 -6.60 -9.99 12.53
N LYS A 348 -6.92 -9.86 11.24
CA LYS A 348 -7.99 -8.95 10.78
C LYS A 348 -9.36 -9.30 11.41
N ASN A 349 -9.70 -10.58 11.49
CA ASN A 349 -10.93 -11.03 12.15
C ASN A 349 -10.93 -10.72 13.65
N ARG A 350 -9.80 -10.96 14.32
CA ARG A 350 -9.61 -10.68 15.73
C ARG A 350 -9.77 -9.18 16.02
N PHE A 351 -9.07 -8.32 15.28
CA PHE A 351 -9.20 -6.86 15.43
C PHE A 351 -10.60 -6.36 15.09
N GLY A 352 -11.28 -6.95 14.11
CA GLY A 352 -12.68 -6.64 13.82
C GLY A 352 -13.61 -6.92 15.01
N ARG A 353 -13.39 -8.04 15.72
CA ARG A 353 -14.15 -8.38 16.95
C ARG A 353 -13.84 -7.43 18.09
N ILE A 354 -12.56 -7.18 18.37
CA ILE A 354 -12.13 -6.26 19.43
C ILE A 354 -12.70 -4.87 19.19
N ALA A 355 -12.61 -4.35 17.95
CA ALA A 355 -13.17 -3.06 17.61
C ALA A 355 -14.69 -3.01 17.81
N ASN A 356 -15.44 -4.06 17.45
CA ASN A 356 -16.88 -4.12 17.74
C ASN A 356 -17.17 -4.10 19.24
N GLN A 357 -16.42 -4.85 20.05
CA GLN A 357 -16.60 -4.86 21.51
C GLN A 357 -16.30 -3.49 22.12
N ILE A 358 -15.22 -2.82 21.67
CA ILE A 358 -14.89 -1.47 22.11
C ILE A 358 -15.99 -0.47 21.76
N LEU A 359 -16.57 -0.56 20.55
CA LEU A 359 -17.67 0.31 20.15
C LEU A 359 -18.90 0.15 21.05
N MET A 360 -19.11 -1.02 21.66
CA MET A 360 -20.23 -1.23 22.59
C MET A 360 -20.02 -0.53 23.94
N LEU A 361 -18.81 -0.04 24.26
CA LEU A 361 -18.53 0.52 25.60
C LEU A 361 -18.98 1.98 25.75
N GLY A 362 -19.00 2.78 24.68
CA GLY A 362 -19.29 4.20 24.77
C GLY A 362 -19.42 4.86 23.40
N ASP A 363 -19.38 6.19 23.35
CA ASP A 363 -19.57 6.98 22.14
C ASP A 363 -18.47 8.01 21.85
N THR A 364 -17.56 8.21 22.81
CA THR A 364 -16.35 9.02 22.64
C THR A 364 -15.12 8.14 22.87
N PHE A 365 -14.12 8.25 21.98
CA PHE A 365 -12.98 7.33 21.95
C PHE A 365 -11.66 8.08 21.89
N THR A 366 -10.80 7.82 22.87
CA THR A 366 -9.45 8.40 22.95
C THR A 366 -8.41 7.29 22.85
N LEU A 367 -7.59 7.30 21.81
CA LEU A 367 -6.50 6.35 21.58
C LEU A 367 -5.16 6.92 22.02
N TYR A 368 -4.54 6.27 22.99
CA TYR A 368 -3.14 6.42 23.36
C TYR A 368 -2.32 5.36 22.63
N GLN A 369 -1.40 5.81 21.77
CA GLN A 369 -0.51 4.93 21.03
C GLN A 369 0.94 5.38 21.13
N GLU A 370 1.84 4.40 21.15
CA GLU A 370 3.28 4.57 21.04
C GLU A 370 3.68 5.00 19.61
N ASP A 371 4.87 5.58 19.46
CA ASP A 371 5.44 5.81 18.13
C ASP A 371 5.96 4.48 17.54
N PHE A 372 5.10 3.76 16.83
CA PHE A 372 5.48 2.48 16.19
C PHE A 372 6.66 2.62 15.23
N LYS A 373 6.89 3.80 14.65
CA LYS A 373 8.01 4.02 13.72
C LYS A 373 9.34 4.03 14.47
N SER A 374 9.40 4.70 15.62
CA SER A 374 10.60 4.69 16.46
C SER A 374 10.85 3.29 17.02
N LEU A 375 9.81 2.59 17.48
CA LEU A 375 9.90 1.22 18.02
C LEU A 375 10.33 0.16 17.00
N GLN A 376 10.12 0.43 15.71
CA GLN A 376 10.60 -0.42 14.62
C GLN A 376 12.10 -0.21 14.34
N SER A 377 12.63 0.98 14.62
CA SER A 377 14.02 1.32 14.34
C SER A 377 14.97 0.63 15.32
N ARG A 378 16.23 0.41 14.90
CA ARG A 378 17.25 -0.08 15.82
C ARG A 378 17.63 1.06 16.77
N LYS A 379 17.89 0.77 18.04
CA LYS A 379 18.48 1.75 18.98
C LYS A 379 19.79 2.26 18.38
N ASP A 380 20.09 3.54 18.49
CA ASP A 380 21.43 4.04 18.19
C ASP A 380 22.42 3.55 19.24
N TYR A 381 23.66 3.27 18.83
CA TYR A 381 24.67 2.78 19.77
C TYR A 381 25.06 3.91 20.70
N ASN A 382 24.78 3.73 21.99
CA ASN A 382 25.20 4.64 23.04
C ASN A 382 26.27 3.92 23.89
N PRO A 383 27.55 4.34 23.85
CA PRO A 383 28.62 3.70 24.61
C PRO A 383 28.43 3.76 26.13
N GLU A 384 27.65 4.73 26.64
CA GLU A 384 27.40 4.91 28.08
C GLU A 384 26.32 3.97 28.63
N GLU A 385 25.37 3.58 27.78
CA GLU A 385 24.18 2.79 28.18
C GLU A 385 24.19 1.37 27.61
N MET A 386 25.08 1.06 26.66
CA MET A 386 25.11 -0.22 25.96
C MET A 386 26.52 -0.75 25.73
N SER A 387 26.70 -2.04 26.00
CA SER A 387 27.87 -2.82 25.61
C SER A 387 27.88 -3.11 24.11
N TRP A 388 29.06 -3.37 23.55
CA TRP A 388 29.23 -3.85 22.17
C TRP A 388 28.45 -5.15 21.87
N PHE A 389 28.22 -5.97 22.92
CA PHE A 389 27.48 -7.24 22.80
C PHE A 389 25.96 -7.08 22.90
N ASP A 390 25.45 -5.89 23.24
CA ASP A 390 24.03 -5.68 23.44
C ASP A 390 23.25 -5.65 22.12
N GLN A 391 22.05 -6.25 22.17
CA GLN A 391 21.17 -6.25 21.01
C GLN A 391 20.51 -4.87 20.82
N ARG A 392 20.89 -4.18 19.76
CA ARG A 392 20.23 -2.95 19.30
C ARG A 392 18.83 -3.16 18.70
N LYS A 393 18.31 -4.39 18.73
CA LYS A 393 16.97 -4.72 18.21
C LYS A 393 15.91 -4.22 19.21
N GLN A 394 14.92 -3.50 18.71
CA GLN A 394 13.76 -3.09 19.50
C GLN A 394 12.58 -4.07 19.26
N LYS A 395 11.41 -3.55 18.87
CA LYS A 395 10.15 -4.30 18.77
C LYS A 395 9.70 -4.56 17.33
N GLY A 396 10.63 -4.52 16.38
CA GLY A 396 10.33 -4.67 14.96
C GLY A 396 9.67 -6.00 14.59
N PHE A 397 10.01 -7.09 15.31
CA PHE A 397 9.42 -8.41 15.07
C PHE A 397 7.97 -8.47 15.58
N GLU A 398 7.73 -7.97 16.78
CA GLU A 398 6.42 -7.87 17.43
C GLU A 398 5.49 -6.97 16.61
N ILE A 399 5.97 -5.81 16.16
CA ILE A 399 5.20 -4.89 15.29
C ILE A 399 4.85 -5.57 13.95
N MET A 400 5.78 -6.35 13.36
CA MET A 400 5.51 -7.07 12.12
C MET A 400 4.40 -8.12 12.29
N PHE A 401 4.41 -8.84 13.42
CA PHE A 401 3.45 -9.91 13.67
C PHE A 401 2.08 -9.38 14.14
N ASN A 402 2.08 -8.40 15.04
CA ASN A 402 0.84 -7.84 15.62
C ASN A 402 0.24 -6.72 14.79
N ALA A 403 1.02 -6.03 13.95
CA ALA A 403 0.56 -4.94 13.10
C ALA A 403 -0.41 -3.98 13.83
N PRO A 404 0.00 -3.32 14.92
CA PRO A 404 -0.86 -2.50 15.77
C PRO A 404 -1.63 -1.43 14.98
N TYR A 405 -1.01 -0.85 13.94
CA TYR A 405 -1.66 0.12 13.06
C TYR A 405 -2.87 -0.45 12.29
N GLU A 406 -2.90 -1.77 12.02
CA GLU A 406 -4.05 -2.42 11.38
C GLU A 406 -5.29 -2.36 12.27
N PHE A 407 -5.13 -2.52 13.59
CA PHE A 407 -6.24 -2.34 14.54
C PHE A 407 -6.76 -0.89 14.51
N VAL A 408 -5.85 0.09 14.58
CA VAL A 408 -6.21 1.51 14.53
C VAL A 408 -7.00 1.85 13.28
N ALA A 409 -6.53 1.37 12.11
CA ALA A 409 -7.23 1.59 10.84
C ALA A 409 -8.62 0.93 10.80
N ILE A 410 -8.77 -0.26 11.38
CA ILE A 410 -10.07 -0.94 11.47
C ILE A 410 -11.03 -0.16 12.38
N LEU A 411 -10.55 0.33 13.52
CA LEU A 411 -11.35 1.10 14.47
C LEU A 411 -11.80 2.43 13.86
N GLU A 412 -10.88 3.19 13.25
CA GLU A 412 -11.21 4.45 12.56
C GLU A 412 -12.24 4.24 11.46
N ASN A 413 -12.09 3.18 10.67
CA ASN A 413 -13.04 2.90 9.59
C ASN A 413 -14.42 2.51 10.13
N LYS A 414 -14.52 1.91 11.31
CA LYS A 414 -15.83 1.61 11.93
C LYS A 414 -16.46 2.86 12.54
N LEU A 415 -15.67 3.71 13.17
CA LEU A 415 -16.13 4.99 13.73
C LEU A 415 -16.61 5.94 12.62
N SER A 416 -15.94 5.95 11.47
CA SER A 416 -16.34 6.79 10.34
C SER A 416 -17.70 6.40 9.74
N PHE A 417 -18.13 5.14 9.86
CA PHE A 417 -19.50 4.73 9.49
C PHE A 417 -20.57 5.24 10.44
N LYS A 418 -20.17 5.76 11.60
CA LYS A 418 -21.05 6.33 12.64
C LYS A 418 -20.83 7.84 12.79
N ASP A 419 -20.13 8.46 11.85
CA ASP A 419 -19.72 9.87 11.87
C ASP A 419 -18.91 10.31 13.11
N LEU A 420 -18.26 9.34 13.77
CA LEU A 420 -17.40 9.58 14.92
C LEU A 420 -15.92 9.65 14.51
N LYS A 421 -15.14 10.41 15.28
CA LYS A 421 -13.69 10.54 15.11
C LYS A 421 -12.95 9.92 16.29
N LEU A 422 -11.81 9.31 15.99
CA LEU A 422 -10.90 8.77 17.00
C LEU A 422 -9.92 9.85 17.45
N ASN A 423 -9.95 10.23 18.73
CA ASN A 423 -9.00 11.20 19.29
C ASN A 423 -7.66 10.52 19.54
N LYS A 424 -6.64 10.83 18.74
CA LYS A 424 -5.33 10.18 18.82
C LYS A 424 -4.34 11.01 19.63
N ILE A 425 -3.83 10.45 20.71
CA ILE A 425 -2.75 11.01 21.53
C ILE A 425 -1.50 10.16 21.31
N LYS A 426 -0.43 10.79 20.83
CA LYS A 426 0.87 10.12 20.70
C LYS A 426 1.65 10.35 21.98
N HIS A 427 2.01 9.27 22.68
CA HIS A 427 3.02 9.39 23.72
C HIS A 427 4.37 9.65 23.06
N LYS A 428 4.96 10.81 23.35
CA LYS A 428 6.42 10.96 23.24
C LYS A 428 6.98 10.25 24.46
N ASN A 429 7.68 9.14 24.26
CA ASN A 429 8.55 8.63 25.31
C ASN A 429 9.52 9.76 25.64
N LYS A 430 9.50 10.20 26.91
CA LYS A 430 10.57 11.04 27.46
C LYS A 430 11.84 10.22 27.52
#